data_AF-A0A7R7EJL3-F1
#
_entry.id   AF-A0A7R7EJL3-F1
#
_cell.length_a   1.000
_cell.length_b   1.000
_cell.length_c   1.000
_cell.angle_alpha   90.00
_cell.angle_beta   90.00
_cell.angle_gamma   90.00
#
_symmetry.space_group_name_H-M   'P 1'
#
loop_
_entity.id
_entity.type
_entity.pdbx_description
1 polymer ?
#
loop_
_entity_poly.entity_id
_entity_poly.type
_entity_poly.pdbx_seq_one_letter_code
_entity_poly.pdbx_strand_id
1 'polypeptide(L)'
;MEINYEVYSLSYRELAILLVSKGIDKIYGFPLEQITIDSDEKLIQTLHHMVKRKILTSDGEAFQINEPYETIINVLKEAKDIVVITPKTEELPMRCCYLGKKILVSEISIIQKDTMKLCFIERDKFIDFLEEGYLPEQLDKENEWVDPKEGVIFDLNIGELMKDETNHLLKREDIKLVIDKICTNSGKRTSRILIMERPLNYQIVNWDSYSNKEDVTNIIYTFSNMKERLNMLLREEEA
;
A
#
# COMPACT_ATOMS: atom_id res chain seq x y z
N MET A 1 -15.82 -14.07 0.85
CA MET A 1 -16.43 -13.69 -0.44
C MET A 1 -15.25 -13.39 -1.33
N GLU A 2 -14.99 -14.16 -2.39
CA GLU A 2 -13.77 -14.02 -3.18
C GLU A 2 -13.84 -12.70 -3.97
N ILE A 3 -12.96 -11.76 -3.68
CA ILE A 3 -12.92 -10.48 -4.38
C ILE A 3 -12.27 -10.72 -5.74
N ASN A 4 -13.07 -10.72 -6.80
CA ASN A 4 -12.56 -10.90 -8.16
C ASN A 4 -12.07 -9.55 -8.70
N TYR A 5 -10.76 -9.41 -8.87
CA TYR A 5 -10.12 -8.25 -9.49
C TYR A 5 -9.18 -8.69 -10.61
N GLU A 6 -9.09 -7.87 -11.66
CA GLU A 6 -8.15 -8.08 -12.73
C GLU A 6 -6.74 -7.67 -12.29
N VAL A 7 -5.75 -8.53 -12.56
CA VAL A 7 -4.34 -8.29 -12.22
C VAL A 7 -3.55 -8.00 -13.49
N TYR A 8 -2.89 -6.85 -13.52
CA TYR A 8 -1.98 -6.44 -14.58
C TYR A 8 -0.53 -6.62 -14.12
N SER A 9 0.24 -7.39 -14.88
CA SER A 9 1.67 -7.61 -14.59
C SER A 9 2.54 -6.83 -15.57
N LEU A 10 3.44 -6.00 -15.05
CA LEU A 10 4.45 -5.27 -15.81
C LEU A 10 5.83 -5.61 -15.27
N SER A 11 6.77 -5.93 -16.15
CA SER A 11 8.18 -5.96 -15.76
C SER A 11 8.63 -4.56 -15.34
N TYR A 12 9.68 -4.49 -14.53
CA TYR A 12 10.24 -3.22 -14.06
C TYR A 12 10.65 -2.32 -15.22
N ARG A 13 11.18 -2.89 -16.32
CA ARG A 13 11.55 -2.12 -17.51
C ARG A 13 10.33 -1.54 -18.23
N GLU A 14 9.27 -2.34 -18.40
CA GLU A 14 8.02 -1.85 -19.01
C GLU A 14 7.42 -0.73 -18.18
N LEU A 15 7.32 -0.91 -16.86
CA LEU A 15 6.81 0.13 -15.96
C LEU A 15 7.69 1.38 -15.99
N ALA A 16 9.02 1.23 -15.96
CA ALA A 16 9.95 2.35 -16.03
C ALA A 16 9.78 3.19 -17.31
N ILE A 17 9.66 2.53 -18.47
CA ILE A 17 9.40 3.21 -19.75
C ILE A 17 8.10 4.00 -19.69
N LEU A 18 7.02 3.40 -19.17
CA LEU A 18 5.72 4.07 -19.07
C LEU A 18 5.78 5.28 -18.13
N LEU A 19 6.39 5.14 -16.95
CA LEU A 19 6.54 6.22 -15.97
C LEU A 19 7.34 7.39 -16.54
N VAL A 20 8.52 7.12 -17.10
CA VAL A 20 9.39 8.15 -17.68
C VAL A 20 8.71 8.84 -18.86
N SER A 21 7.95 8.12 -19.69
CA SER A 21 7.20 8.71 -20.80
C SER A 21 6.14 9.73 -20.36
N LYS A 22 5.67 9.64 -19.11
CA LYS A 22 4.71 10.56 -18.49
C LYS A 22 5.36 11.61 -17.59
N GLY A 23 6.69 11.67 -17.57
CA GLY A 23 7.48 12.58 -16.75
C GLY A 23 7.48 12.23 -15.27
N ILE A 24 7.31 10.95 -14.93
CA ILE A 24 7.32 10.46 -13.55
C ILE A 24 8.72 9.89 -13.27
N ASP A 25 9.41 10.50 -12.31
CA ASP A 25 10.79 10.19 -11.92
C ASP A 25 10.87 9.30 -10.67
N LYS A 26 9.77 9.16 -9.93
CA LYS A 26 9.66 8.28 -8.76
C LYS A 26 8.21 7.93 -8.46
N ILE A 27 8.00 6.72 -7.93
CA ILE A 27 6.75 6.30 -7.27
C ILE A 27 7.12 5.47 -6.04
N TYR A 28 6.23 5.41 -5.04
CA TYR A 28 6.51 4.68 -3.81
C TYR A 28 6.50 3.16 -4.03
N GLY A 29 7.41 2.43 -3.37
CA GLY A 29 7.47 0.97 -3.49
C GLY A 29 7.99 0.46 -4.84
N PHE A 30 8.55 1.33 -5.69
CA PHE A 30 9.19 0.94 -6.94
C PHE A 30 10.58 1.56 -7.07
N PRO A 31 11.65 0.78 -7.25
CA PRO A 31 13.01 1.30 -7.32
C PRO A 31 13.36 1.82 -8.71
N LEU A 32 12.65 2.83 -9.23
CA LEU A 32 12.85 3.34 -10.61
C LEU A 32 14.30 3.74 -10.89
N GLU A 33 14.97 4.38 -9.93
CA GLU A 33 16.36 4.83 -10.03
C GLU A 33 17.37 3.68 -10.24
N GLN A 34 17.01 2.46 -9.85
CA GLN A 34 17.84 1.27 -10.00
C GLN A 34 17.65 0.59 -11.36
N ILE A 35 16.68 1.04 -12.17
CA ILE A 35 16.37 0.48 -13.47
C ILE A 35 17.10 1.26 -14.55
N THR A 36 18.25 0.75 -14.99
CA THR A 36 18.91 1.25 -16.20
C THR A 36 18.41 0.55 -17.47
N ILE A 37 18.14 1.37 -18.49
CA ILE A 37 17.94 0.90 -19.84
C ILE A 37 19.31 0.98 -20.53
N ASP A 38 20.07 -0.10 -20.43
CA ASP A 38 21.51 -0.08 -20.73
C ASP A 38 21.85 0.08 -22.23
N SER A 39 20.88 -0.02 -23.15
CA SER A 39 21.08 0.19 -24.58
C SER A 39 19.80 0.49 -25.35
N ASP A 40 19.92 1.21 -26.47
CA ASP A 40 18.83 1.45 -27.42
C ASP A 40 18.20 0.14 -27.94
N GLU A 41 19.02 -0.89 -28.12
CA GLU A 41 18.54 -2.21 -28.54
C GLU A 41 17.58 -2.83 -27.51
N LYS A 42 17.93 -2.76 -26.22
CA LYS A 42 17.05 -3.25 -25.14
C LYS A 42 15.76 -2.43 -25.04
N LEU A 43 15.84 -1.12 -25.28
CA LEU A 43 14.66 -0.26 -25.34
C LEU A 43 13.72 -0.68 -26.46
N ILE A 44 14.24 -0.81 -27.68
CA ILE A 44 13.47 -1.21 -28.87
C ILE A 44 12.84 -2.60 -28.67
N GLN A 45 13.59 -3.55 -28.13
CA GLN A 45 13.07 -4.89 -27.80
C GLN A 45 11.92 -4.81 -26.79
N THR A 46 12.04 -3.98 -25.77
CA THR A 46 11.01 -3.79 -24.74
C THR A 46 9.76 -3.13 -25.34
N LEU A 47 9.91 -2.07 -26.13
CA LEU A 47 8.80 -1.41 -26.83
C LEU A 47 8.06 -2.37 -27.77
N HIS A 48 8.80 -3.15 -28.56
CA HIS A 48 8.22 -4.17 -29.44
C HIS A 48 7.48 -5.26 -28.65
N HIS A 49 8.01 -5.68 -27.50
CA HIS A 49 7.32 -6.61 -26.60
C HIS A 49 6.03 -6.00 -26.04
N MET A 50 6.05 -4.73 -25.63
CA MET A 50 4.87 -4.01 -25.13
C MET A 50 3.78 -3.86 -26.20
N VAL A 51 4.14 -3.61 -27.46
CA VAL A 51 3.19 -3.61 -28.59
C VAL A 51 2.56 -5.00 -28.79
N LYS A 52 3.36 -6.07 -28.76
CA LYS A 52 2.85 -7.44 -28.86
C LYS A 52 1.87 -7.79 -27.73
N ARG A 53 2.12 -7.28 -26.53
CA ARG A 53 1.26 -7.43 -25.35
C ARG A 53 0.06 -6.48 -25.34
N LYS A 54 -0.09 -5.63 -26.36
CA LYS A 54 -1.11 -4.58 -26.44
C LYS A 54 -1.07 -3.59 -25.27
N ILE A 55 0.09 -3.42 -24.64
CA ILE A 55 0.33 -2.33 -23.68
C ILE A 55 0.46 -1.00 -24.43
N LEU A 56 1.13 -1.05 -25.59
CA LEU A 56 1.30 0.08 -26.49
C LEU A 56 0.66 -0.21 -27.85
N THR A 57 0.29 0.84 -28.56
CA THR A 57 0.10 0.87 -30.01
C THR A 57 1.14 1.78 -30.64
N SER A 58 1.51 1.51 -31.90
CA SER A 58 2.40 2.38 -32.66
C SER A 58 1.83 2.60 -34.06
N ASP A 59 1.87 3.83 -34.52
CA ASP A 59 1.52 4.25 -35.87
C ASP A 59 2.76 4.38 -36.78
N GLY A 60 3.94 4.03 -36.28
CA GLY A 60 5.22 4.16 -36.96
C GLY A 60 5.98 5.46 -36.66
N GLU A 61 5.32 6.47 -36.07
CA GLU A 61 5.93 7.73 -35.66
C GLU A 61 5.98 7.88 -34.13
N ALA A 62 4.93 7.42 -33.46
CA ALA A 62 4.77 7.51 -32.02
C ALA A 62 4.32 6.18 -31.40
N PHE A 63 4.41 6.12 -30.07
CA PHE A 63 3.78 5.09 -29.26
C PHE A 63 2.67 5.72 -28.43
N GLN A 64 1.52 5.07 -28.40
CA GLN A 64 0.40 5.40 -27.52
C GLN A 64 0.21 4.29 -26.50
N ILE A 65 0.01 4.66 -25.23
CA ILE A 65 -0.32 3.71 -24.18
C ILE A 65 -1.80 3.34 -24.31
N ASN A 66 -2.10 2.06 -24.34
CA ASN A 66 -3.46 1.56 -24.40
C ASN A 66 -4.07 1.47 -23.00
N GLU A 67 -5.40 1.49 -22.93
CA GLU A 67 -6.10 1.06 -21.72
C GLU A 67 -5.87 -0.43 -21.45
N PRO A 68 -5.83 -0.86 -20.17
CA PRO A 68 -6.02 -0.06 -18.95
C PRO A 68 -4.74 0.59 -18.41
N TYR A 69 -3.60 0.44 -19.11
CA TYR A 69 -2.30 0.91 -18.64
C TYR A 69 -2.20 2.43 -18.56
N GLU A 70 -2.83 3.16 -19.48
CA GLU A 70 -2.92 4.62 -19.41
C GLU A 70 -3.59 5.06 -18.09
N THR A 71 -4.74 4.46 -17.74
CA THR A 71 -5.42 4.71 -16.46
C THR A 71 -4.53 4.41 -15.25
N ILE A 72 -3.80 3.28 -15.27
CA ILE A 72 -2.86 2.90 -14.20
C ILE A 72 -1.81 3.99 -14.00
N ILE A 73 -1.14 4.43 -15.06
CA ILE A 73 -0.06 5.41 -14.97
C ILE A 73 -0.59 6.76 -14.50
N ASN A 74 -1.79 7.16 -14.93
CA ASN A 74 -2.43 8.39 -14.47
C ASN A 74 -2.74 8.33 -12.97
N VAL A 75 -3.22 7.20 -12.45
CA VAL A 75 -3.43 7.03 -10.99
C VAL A 75 -2.12 7.11 -10.21
N LEU A 76 -1.05 6.47 -10.70
CA LEU A 76 0.27 6.57 -10.07
C LEU A 76 0.78 8.01 -10.01
N LYS A 77 0.52 8.80 -11.05
CA LYS A 77 0.93 10.20 -11.16
C LYS A 77 0.13 11.14 -10.26
N GLU A 78 -1.17 10.92 -10.17
CA GLU A 78 -2.12 11.85 -9.54
C GLU A 78 -2.37 11.56 -8.06
N ALA A 79 -1.98 10.38 -7.58
CA ALA A 79 -2.16 9.99 -6.18
C ALA A 79 -1.50 11.00 -5.23
N LYS A 80 -2.32 11.62 -4.38
CA LYS A 80 -1.86 12.55 -3.32
C LYS A 80 -1.40 11.81 -2.07
N ASP A 81 -2.01 10.66 -1.83
CA ASP A 81 -1.76 9.82 -0.67
C ASP A 81 -1.57 8.37 -1.11
N ILE A 82 -0.69 7.68 -0.39
CA ILE A 82 -0.45 6.24 -0.54
C ILE A 82 -0.61 5.59 0.82
N VAL A 83 -1.31 4.46 0.85
CA VAL A 83 -1.34 3.56 2.00
C VAL A 83 -0.35 2.43 1.75
N VAL A 84 0.64 2.27 2.61
CA VAL A 84 1.68 1.25 2.53
C VAL A 84 1.41 0.20 3.59
N ILE A 85 1.26 -1.05 3.16
CA ILE A 85 0.95 -2.18 4.02
C ILE A 85 2.21 -3.04 4.08
N THR A 86 2.84 -3.11 5.25
CA THR A 86 4.08 -3.84 5.48
C THR A 86 3.86 -4.95 6.50
N PRO A 87 3.68 -6.21 6.06
CA PRO A 87 3.57 -7.34 6.95
C PRO A 87 4.93 -7.66 7.59
N LYS A 88 4.91 -8.28 8.77
CA LYS A 88 6.12 -8.83 9.41
C LYS A 88 6.62 -10.09 8.69
N THR A 89 5.71 -10.89 8.16
CA THR A 89 6.04 -12.17 7.52
C THR A 89 6.37 -11.95 6.04
N GLU A 90 7.33 -12.70 5.51
CA GLU A 90 7.68 -12.67 4.08
C GLU A 90 6.68 -13.43 3.19
N GLU A 91 5.74 -14.17 3.79
CA GLU A 91 4.69 -14.90 3.08
C GLU A 91 3.67 -13.98 2.40
N LEU A 92 3.54 -12.76 2.92
CA LEU A 92 2.67 -11.73 2.37
C LEU A 92 3.54 -10.62 1.76
N PRO A 93 3.22 -10.14 0.55
CA PRO A 93 3.99 -9.06 -0.05
C PRO A 93 3.71 -7.72 0.65
N MET A 94 4.69 -6.83 0.64
CA MET A 94 4.42 -5.42 0.89
C MET A 94 3.55 -4.87 -0.24
N ARG A 95 2.52 -4.10 0.12
CA ARG A 95 1.60 -3.47 -0.85
C ARG A 95 1.66 -1.96 -0.73
N CYS A 96 1.64 -1.27 -1.87
CA CYS A 96 1.43 0.17 -1.94
C CYS A 96 0.07 0.44 -2.61
N CYS A 97 -0.79 1.19 -1.93
CA CYS A 97 -2.16 1.44 -2.33
C CYS A 97 -2.30 2.94 -2.62
N TYR A 98 -2.33 3.28 -3.90
CA TYR A 98 -2.44 4.65 -4.39
C TYR A 98 -3.91 5.08 -4.32
N LEU A 99 -4.19 6.11 -3.52
CA LEU A 99 -5.56 6.54 -3.26
C LEU A 99 -6.06 7.45 -4.38
N GLY A 100 -7.27 7.13 -4.87
CA GLY A 100 -8.03 7.91 -5.84
C GLY A 100 -9.47 7.40 -5.92
N LYS A 101 -10.18 7.68 -7.02
CA LYS A 101 -11.57 7.19 -7.23
C LYS A 101 -11.68 5.68 -7.01
N LYS A 102 -10.73 4.93 -7.56
CA LYS A 102 -10.44 3.54 -7.22
C LYS A 102 -9.05 3.48 -6.60
N ILE A 103 -8.79 2.46 -5.79
CA ILE A 103 -7.49 2.25 -5.18
C ILE A 103 -6.68 1.36 -6.11
N LEU A 104 -5.55 1.87 -6.61
CA LEU A 104 -4.59 1.06 -7.35
C LEU A 104 -3.65 0.42 -6.33
N VAL A 105 -3.66 -0.90 -6.26
CA VAL A 105 -2.74 -1.66 -5.40
C VAL A 105 -1.59 -2.17 -6.25
N SER A 106 -0.37 -1.93 -5.78
CA SER A 106 0.85 -2.47 -6.38
C SER A 106 1.60 -3.36 -5.40
N GLU A 107 2.11 -4.49 -5.89
CA GLU A 107 3.02 -5.36 -5.16
C GLU A 107 4.17 -5.84 -6.07
N ILE A 108 5.36 -5.96 -5.49
CA ILE A 108 6.47 -6.66 -6.14
C ILE A 108 6.17 -8.15 -6.10
N SER A 109 6.21 -8.79 -7.26
CA SER A 109 5.95 -10.22 -7.37
C SER A 109 7.07 -11.04 -6.73
N ILE A 110 6.72 -11.86 -5.73
CA ILE A 110 7.64 -12.80 -5.09
C ILE A 110 8.04 -13.92 -6.06
N ILE A 111 7.11 -14.33 -6.94
CA ILE A 111 7.29 -15.45 -7.87
C ILE A 111 8.03 -15.01 -9.15
N GLN A 112 7.63 -13.88 -9.71
CA GLN A 112 8.18 -13.36 -10.96
C GLN A 112 9.13 -12.22 -10.62
N LYS A 113 10.44 -12.52 -10.59
CA LYS A 113 11.47 -11.49 -10.38
C LYS A 113 11.27 -10.32 -11.32
N ASP A 114 11.55 -9.12 -10.82
CA ASP A 114 11.50 -7.85 -11.55
C ASP A 114 10.13 -7.57 -12.20
N THR A 115 9.05 -8.01 -11.57
CA THR A 115 7.68 -7.78 -12.03
C THR A 115 6.86 -7.10 -10.94
N MET A 116 6.16 -6.04 -11.32
CA MET A 116 5.14 -5.39 -10.52
C MET A 116 3.77 -5.94 -10.92
N LYS A 117 2.98 -6.37 -9.94
CA LYS A 117 1.55 -6.64 -10.12
C LYS A 117 0.74 -5.43 -9.69
N LEU A 118 -0.29 -5.13 -10.45
CA LEU A 118 -1.14 -3.95 -10.30
C LEU A 118 -2.60 -4.40 -10.40
N CYS A 119 -3.46 -3.97 -9.47
CA CYS A 119 -4.89 -4.19 -9.58
C CYS A 119 -5.69 -3.01 -9.04
N PHE A 120 -6.91 -2.85 -9.54
CA PHE A 120 -7.85 -1.86 -9.02
C PHE A 120 -8.79 -2.52 -8.02
N ILE A 121 -8.94 -1.87 -6.86
CA ILE A 121 -9.88 -2.23 -5.82
C ILE A 121 -10.85 -1.06 -5.62
N GLU A 122 -12.14 -1.34 -5.59
CA GLU A 122 -13.15 -0.35 -5.21
C GLU A 122 -12.96 0.03 -3.74
N ARG A 123 -13.18 1.30 -3.40
CA ARG A 123 -12.90 1.81 -2.04
C ARG A 123 -13.69 1.06 -0.96
N ASP A 124 -14.94 0.70 -1.24
CA ASP A 124 -15.82 -0.05 -0.35
C ASP A 124 -15.41 -1.53 -0.18
N LYS A 125 -14.58 -2.05 -1.09
CA LYS A 125 -14.03 -3.42 -1.07
C LYS A 125 -12.61 -3.50 -0.52
N PHE A 126 -11.98 -2.37 -0.25
CA PHE A 126 -10.59 -2.34 0.21
C PHE A 126 -10.39 -3.07 1.54
N ILE A 127 -11.33 -2.92 2.48
CA ILE A 127 -11.22 -3.59 3.78
C ILE A 127 -11.33 -5.10 3.62
N ASP A 128 -12.31 -5.57 2.85
CA ASP A 128 -12.48 -6.99 2.56
C ASP A 128 -11.20 -7.55 1.88
N PHE A 129 -10.54 -6.76 1.02
CA PHE A 129 -9.27 -7.12 0.39
C PHE A 129 -8.11 -7.27 1.39
N LEU A 130 -8.11 -6.51 2.49
CA LEU A 130 -7.13 -6.68 3.56
C LEU A 130 -7.43 -7.93 4.41
N GLU A 131 -8.71 -8.30 4.54
CA GLU A 131 -9.11 -9.52 5.25
C GLU A 131 -8.67 -10.79 4.55
N GLU A 132 -8.50 -10.78 3.23
CA GLU A 132 -8.02 -11.91 2.43
C GLU A 132 -6.52 -12.24 2.64
N GLY A 133 -5.91 -11.83 3.76
CA GLY A 133 -4.60 -12.34 4.17
C GLY A 133 -3.81 -11.47 5.14
N TYR A 134 -4.12 -10.18 5.29
CA TYR A 134 -3.33 -9.28 6.14
C TYR A 134 -3.91 -9.10 7.53
N LEU A 135 -5.24 -9.04 7.61
CA LEU A 135 -5.93 -8.85 8.88
C LEU A 135 -6.12 -10.21 9.55
N PRO A 136 -5.99 -10.27 10.88
CA PRO A 136 -6.25 -11.49 11.62
C PRO A 136 -7.68 -11.95 11.42
N GLU A 137 -7.90 -13.27 11.36
CA GLU A 137 -9.24 -13.84 11.35
C GLU A 137 -10.03 -13.35 12.57
N GLN A 138 -11.35 -13.20 12.42
CA GLN A 138 -12.23 -12.83 13.54
C GLN A 138 -12.07 -13.85 14.66
N LEU A 139 -11.35 -13.48 15.72
CA LEU A 139 -11.46 -14.17 17.01
C LEU A 139 -12.91 -13.97 17.48
N ASP A 140 -13.56 -15.05 17.90
CA ASP A 140 -14.99 -15.10 18.20
C ASP A 140 -15.52 -13.87 18.98
N LYS A 141 -16.76 -13.49 18.65
CA LYS A 141 -17.49 -12.28 19.09
C LYS A 141 -17.65 -12.10 20.61
N GLU A 142 -17.13 -13.02 21.41
CA GLU A 142 -17.33 -13.07 22.87
C GLU A 142 -16.13 -12.55 23.68
N ASN A 143 -15.04 -12.13 23.03
CA ASN A 143 -13.91 -11.58 23.77
C ASN A 143 -14.28 -10.22 24.39
N GLU A 144 -14.38 -10.26 25.71
CA GLU A 144 -14.77 -9.19 26.61
C GLU A 144 -14.03 -7.88 26.32
N TRP A 145 -14.78 -6.80 26.45
CA TRP A 145 -14.27 -5.44 26.50
C TRP A 145 -13.23 -5.35 27.62
N VAL A 146 -11.95 -5.32 27.29
CA VAL A 146 -10.91 -4.98 28.26
C VAL A 146 -10.92 -3.45 28.37
N ASP A 147 -11.22 -2.93 29.56
CA ASP A 147 -11.17 -1.49 29.83
C ASP A 147 -9.81 -0.94 29.35
N PRO A 148 -9.78 0.10 28.48
CA PRO A 148 -8.55 0.76 28.05
C PRO A 148 -7.61 1.18 29.19
N LYS A 149 -8.12 1.28 30.43
CA LYS A 149 -7.36 1.59 31.65
C LYS A 149 -6.78 0.36 32.36
N GLU A 150 -7.32 -0.84 32.12
CA GLU A 150 -6.82 -2.10 32.70
C GLU A 150 -5.88 -2.86 31.75
N GLY A 151 -5.95 -2.57 30.44
CA GLY A 151 -4.94 -3.00 29.48
C GLY A 151 -3.64 -2.22 29.70
N VAL A 152 -2.60 -2.91 30.17
CA VAL A 152 -1.22 -2.41 30.36
C VAL A 152 -0.90 -1.24 29.44
N ILE A 153 -0.84 -0.04 30.01
CA ILE A 153 -0.26 1.14 29.36
C ILE A 153 1.20 0.77 29.10
N PHE A 154 1.53 0.46 27.84
CA PHE A 154 2.92 0.25 27.47
C PHE A 154 3.61 1.60 27.30
N ASP A 155 4.87 1.66 27.77
CA ASP A 155 5.89 2.70 27.51
C ASP A 155 6.29 2.72 26.03
N LEU A 156 5.32 2.75 25.11
CA LEU A 156 5.57 3.17 23.76
C LEU A 156 5.56 4.69 23.79
N ASN A 157 6.73 5.31 23.65
CA ASN A 157 6.79 6.72 23.33
C ASN A 157 6.22 6.90 21.92
N ILE A 158 4.95 7.25 21.81
CA ILE A 158 4.23 7.29 20.52
C ILE A 158 4.78 8.38 19.60
N GLY A 159 5.36 9.45 20.17
CA GLY A 159 6.14 10.42 19.40
C GLY A 159 7.40 9.82 18.75
N GLU A 160 7.93 8.73 19.29
CA GLU A 160 9.02 7.95 18.68
C GLU A 160 8.48 6.96 17.65
N LEU A 161 7.30 6.35 17.85
CA LEU A 161 6.70 5.42 16.86
C LEU A 161 6.55 6.03 15.46
N MET A 162 6.31 7.34 15.35
CA MET A 162 6.25 8.02 14.06
C MET A 162 7.60 8.30 13.42
N LYS A 163 8.63 8.43 14.25
CA LYS A 163 10.01 8.63 13.80
C LYS A 163 10.68 7.31 13.46
N ASP A 164 10.24 6.23 14.09
CA ASP A 164 10.76 4.90 13.87
C ASP A 164 10.52 4.46 12.42
N GLU A 165 11.58 3.92 11.84
CA GLU A 165 11.48 3.24 10.56
C GLU A 165 10.61 1.99 10.70
N THR A 166 9.79 1.72 9.69
CA THR A 166 8.91 0.53 9.66
C THR A 166 9.66 -0.76 9.94
N ASN A 167 10.88 -0.89 9.40
CA ASN A 167 11.76 -2.03 9.61
C ASN A 167 12.26 -2.17 11.05
N HIS A 168 12.32 -1.08 11.82
CA HIS A 168 12.67 -1.15 13.24
C HIS A 168 11.49 -1.69 14.05
N LEU A 169 10.27 -1.20 13.77
CA LEU A 169 9.05 -1.65 14.45
C LEU A 169 8.79 -3.14 14.24
N LEU A 170 8.93 -3.63 13.00
CA LEU A 170 8.68 -5.04 12.66
C LEU A 170 9.67 -6.03 13.31
N LYS A 171 10.77 -5.55 13.92
CA LYS A 171 11.65 -6.39 14.76
C LYS A 171 11.01 -6.78 16.08
N ARG A 172 9.98 -6.06 16.53
CA ARG A 172 9.26 -6.42 17.75
C ARG A 172 8.44 -7.69 17.53
N GLU A 173 8.40 -8.55 18.53
CA GLU A 173 7.69 -9.83 18.41
C GLU A 173 6.17 -9.67 18.32
N ASP A 174 5.65 -8.67 19.01
CA ASP A 174 4.23 -8.39 19.11
C ASP A 174 3.65 -7.67 17.89
N ILE A 175 4.44 -7.07 16.99
CA ILE A 175 3.91 -6.36 15.80
C ILE A 175 3.81 -7.32 14.63
N LYS A 176 2.63 -7.41 13.99
CA LYS A 176 2.39 -8.26 12.81
C LYS A 176 2.24 -7.48 11.52
N LEU A 177 1.69 -6.28 11.61
CA LEU A 177 1.40 -5.45 10.45
C LEU A 177 1.62 -3.98 10.79
N VAL A 178 2.25 -3.26 9.87
CA VAL A 178 2.33 -1.80 9.89
C VAL A 178 1.60 -1.28 8.65
N ILE A 179 0.71 -0.31 8.83
CA ILE A 179 -0.01 0.37 7.76
C ILE A 179 0.29 1.85 7.87
N ASP A 180 1.00 2.41 6.91
CA ASP A 180 1.36 3.83 6.87
C ASP A 180 0.54 4.56 5.81
N LYS A 181 -0.04 5.72 6.15
CA LYS A 181 -0.51 6.69 5.15
C LYS A 181 0.58 7.72 4.92
N ILE A 182 0.96 7.92 3.67
CA ILE A 182 2.06 8.81 3.26
C ILE A 182 1.55 9.77 2.21
N CYS A 183 1.79 11.07 2.42
CA CYS A 183 1.54 12.11 1.43
C CYS A 183 2.63 12.06 0.36
N THR A 184 2.26 11.84 -0.91
CA THR A 184 3.21 11.65 -2.03
C THR A 184 4.07 12.88 -2.29
N ASN A 185 3.48 14.07 -2.20
CA ASN A 185 4.17 15.34 -2.45
C ASN A 185 5.27 15.63 -1.42
N SER A 186 5.03 15.28 -0.15
CA SER A 186 5.95 15.58 0.95
C SER A 186 6.82 14.39 1.36
N GLY A 187 6.43 13.17 0.99
CA GLY A 187 7.01 11.93 1.50
C GLY A 187 6.76 11.71 2.99
N LYS A 188 5.97 12.56 3.65
CA LYS A 188 5.73 12.50 5.09
C LYS A 188 4.61 11.51 5.41
N ARG A 189 4.85 10.73 6.45
CA ARG A 189 3.82 9.87 7.05
C ARG A 189 2.81 10.74 7.80
N THR A 190 1.55 10.64 7.42
CA THR A 190 0.43 11.38 8.00
C THR A 190 -0.38 10.53 8.98
N SER A 191 -0.37 9.21 8.80
CA SER A 191 -0.98 8.26 9.74
C SER A 191 -0.21 6.95 9.79
N ARG A 192 -0.31 6.25 10.92
CA ARG A 192 0.27 4.93 11.15
C ARG A 192 -0.70 4.08 11.96
N ILE A 193 -0.96 2.88 11.46
CA ILE A 193 -1.69 1.83 12.18
C ILE A 193 -0.75 0.64 12.40
N LEU A 194 -0.67 0.17 13.63
CA LEU A 194 0.04 -1.04 14.02
C LEU A 194 -0.98 -2.10 14.41
N ILE A 195 -0.87 -3.30 13.85
CA ILE A 195 -1.60 -4.47 14.34
C ILE A 195 -0.64 -5.33 15.13
N MET A 196 -0.99 -5.57 16.38
CA MET A 196 -0.18 -6.27 17.35
C MET A 196 -0.88 -7.55 17.82
N GLU A 197 -0.14 -8.66 17.85
CA GLU A 197 -0.61 -9.91 18.44
C GLU A 197 -0.40 -9.89 19.96
N ARG A 198 -1.41 -10.33 20.70
CA ARG A 198 -1.38 -10.54 22.15
C ARG A 198 -1.85 -11.96 22.46
N PRO A 199 -1.55 -12.49 23.66
CA PRO A 199 -1.86 -13.88 24.03
C PRO A 199 -3.32 -14.31 23.83
N LEU A 200 -4.27 -13.37 23.82
CA LEU A 200 -5.72 -13.65 23.73
C LEU A 200 -6.47 -12.77 22.70
N ASN A 201 -5.81 -11.78 22.09
CA ASN A 201 -6.46 -10.83 21.18
C ASN A 201 -5.45 -10.13 20.25
N TYR A 202 -5.97 -9.23 19.42
CA TYR A 202 -5.16 -8.28 18.67
C TYR A 202 -5.37 -6.88 19.22
N GLN A 203 -4.29 -6.12 19.29
CA GLN A 203 -4.33 -4.71 19.64
C GLN A 203 -4.00 -3.87 18.40
N ILE A 204 -4.72 -2.78 18.21
CA ILE A 204 -4.47 -1.86 17.12
C ILE A 204 -4.12 -0.49 17.69
N VAL A 205 -2.96 0.03 17.29
CA VAL A 205 -2.52 1.36 17.68
C VAL A 205 -2.60 2.24 16.45
N ASN A 206 -3.41 3.30 16.52
CA ASN A 206 -3.53 4.28 15.44
C ASN A 206 -2.94 5.62 15.87
N TRP A 207 -2.23 6.26 14.96
CA TRP A 207 -1.75 7.62 15.09
C TRP A 207 -2.10 8.44 13.86
N ASP A 208 -2.45 9.72 14.06
CA ASP A 208 -2.84 10.65 13.01
C ASP A 208 -2.29 12.06 13.30
N SER A 209 -1.53 12.62 12.34
CA SER A 209 -0.89 13.93 12.45
C SER A 209 -1.86 15.12 12.55
N TYR A 210 -3.11 14.96 12.08
CA TYR A 210 -4.06 16.07 11.92
C TYR A 210 -4.85 16.40 13.16
N SER A 211 -4.92 15.48 14.12
CA SER A 211 -5.70 15.69 15.33
C SER A 211 -5.14 16.82 16.21
N ASN A 212 -3.91 17.31 15.99
CA ASN A 212 -3.20 18.37 16.76
C ASN A 212 -3.20 18.18 18.30
N LYS A 213 -3.78 17.09 18.73
CA LYS A 213 -3.68 16.42 19.99
C LYS A 213 -2.91 15.16 19.65
N GLU A 214 -1.98 14.78 20.50
CA GLU A 214 -1.69 13.37 20.64
C GLU A 214 -3.00 12.71 21.13
N ASP A 215 -4.01 12.53 20.26
CA ASP A 215 -5.14 11.65 20.50
C ASP A 215 -4.60 10.23 20.36
N VAL A 216 -3.68 9.91 21.28
CA VAL A 216 -3.24 8.59 21.66
C VAL A 216 -4.47 7.92 22.24
N THR A 217 -5.29 7.44 21.32
CA THR A 217 -6.36 6.55 21.67
C THR A 217 -5.73 5.16 21.64
N ASN A 218 -5.24 4.73 22.81
CA ASN A 218 -5.04 3.31 23.13
C ASN A 218 -6.42 2.64 23.10
N ILE A 219 -7.03 2.55 21.93
CA ILE A 219 -8.28 1.85 21.74
C ILE A 219 -7.88 0.43 21.39
N ILE A 220 -8.21 -0.51 22.27
CA ILE A 220 -8.26 -1.91 21.89
C ILE A 220 -9.46 -2.01 20.93
N TYR A 221 -9.17 -2.09 19.64
CA TYR A 221 -10.22 -2.15 18.63
C TYR A 221 -10.80 -3.57 18.58
N THR A 222 -12.13 -3.66 18.65
CA THR A 222 -12.83 -4.84 18.13
C THR A 222 -12.68 -4.85 16.60
N PHE A 223 -12.82 -6.02 15.97
CA PHE A 223 -12.74 -6.16 14.51
C PHE A 223 -13.70 -5.20 13.76
N SER A 224 -14.86 -4.90 14.34
CA SER A 224 -15.81 -3.94 13.76
C SER A 224 -15.27 -2.50 13.79
N ASN A 225 -14.66 -2.08 14.90
CA ASN A 225 -14.07 -0.75 15.03
C ASN A 225 -12.77 -0.61 14.19
N MET A 226 -12.06 -1.72 13.96
CA MET A 226 -10.92 -1.76 13.04
C MET A 226 -11.32 -1.35 11.62
N LYS A 227 -12.42 -1.91 11.09
CA LYS A 227 -12.91 -1.54 9.74
C LYS A 227 -13.17 -0.04 9.63
N GLU A 228 -13.79 0.54 10.66
CA GLU A 228 -14.07 1.97 10.70
C GLU A 228 -12.78 2.81 10.63
N ARG A 229 -11.73 2.43 11.37
CA ARG A 229 -10.45 3.15 11.33
C ARG A 229 -9.67 2.95 10.04
N LEU A 230 -9.63 1.74 9.50
CA LEU A 230 -9.03 1.51 8.19
C LEU A 230 -9.75 2.32 7.11
N ASN A 231 -11.08 2.45 7.19
CA ASN A 231 -11.85 3.32 6.29
C ASN A 231 -11.50 4.80 6.44
N MET A 232 -11.02 5.25 7.61
CA MET A 232 -10.55 6.63 7.77
C MET A 232 -9.25 6.89 7.01
N LEU A 233 -8.35 5.91 6.87
CA LEU A 233 -7.15 6.06 6.05
C LEU A 233 -7.48 6.39 4.60
N LEU A 234 -8.61 5.86 4.11
CA LEU A 234 -9.06 6.02 2.74
C LEU A 234 -9.71 7.37 2.44
N ARG A 235 -9.98 8.20 3.45
CA ARG A 235 -10.55 9.53 3.23
C ARG A 235 -9.50 10.41 2.56
N GLU A 236 -9.84 10.93 1.39
CA GLU A 236 -9.12 12.05 0.79
C GLU A 236 -9.43 13.29 1.62
N GLU A 237 -8.39 14.05 1.96
CA GLU A 237 -8.60 15.35 2.59
C GLU A 237 -9.12 16.31 1.53
N GLU A 238 -10.32 16.85 1.76
CA GLU A 238 -10.78 18.05 1.08
C GLU A 238 -9.89 19.20 1.56
N ALA A 239 -8.97 19.63 0.69
CA ALA A 239 -8.15 20.82 0.89
C ALA A 239 -8.94 22.10 0.62
#